data_AF-A0A2V1GUI1-F1
#
_entry.id   AF-A0A2V1GUI1-F1
#
_cell.length_a   1.000
_cell.length_b   1.000
_cell.length_c   1.000
_cell.angle_alpha   90.00
_cell.angle_beta   90.00
_cell.angle_gamma   90.00
#
_symmetry.space_group_name_H-M   'P 1'
#
loop_
_entity.id
_entity.type
_entity.pdbx_description
1 polymer ?
#
loop_
_entity_poly.entity_id
_entity_poly.type
_entity_poly.pdbx_seq_one_letter_code
_entity_poly.pdbx_strand_id
1 'polypeptide(L)'
;MNETLTIKAIAAERFPLWKRSCIGIDDINFIRHGLLRCIGSAHSGRHYLQITDEIYGEAIRHSNYFNSLKSKRRMKMVKAVEKQSYKLQSQALSALGMDYLKQFPELKEYKVEAADGHFVQNACHTEKKHQRQSSCGRFYLCFKPQEWPS
;
A
#
# COMPACT_ATOMS: atom_id res chain seq x y z
N MET A 1 8.82 -8.33 -12.15
CA MET A 1 8.86 -7.23 -11.15
C MET A 1 8.35 -7.63 -9.77
N ASN A 2 7.38 -8.54 -9.64
CA ASN A 2 6.79 -8.88 -8.33
C ASN A 2 7.71 -9.72 -7.43
N GLU A 3 8.48 -10.62 -8.03
CA GLU A 3 9.37 -11.52 -7.30
C GLU A 3 10.52 -10.77 -6.61
N THR A 4 11.06 -9.74 -7.25
CA THR A 4 12.15 -8.90 -6.72
C THR A 4 11.75 -8.12 -5.45
N LEU A 5 10.50 -7.65 -5.38
CA LEU A 5 9.98 -6.96 -4.20
C LEU A 5 9.85 -7.91 -3.02
N THR A 6 9.30 -9.09 -3.25
CA THR A 6 9.15 -10.12 -2.22
C THR A 6 10.51 -10.63 -1.73
N ILE A 7 11.48 -10.83 -2.62
CA ILE A 7 12.85 -11.22 -2.27
C ILE A 7 13.51 -10.16 -1.38
N LYS A 8 13.40 -8.87 -1.74
CA LYS A 8 13.96 -7.78 -0.93
C LYS A 8 13.30 -7.66 0.43
N ALA A 9 11.98 -7.88 0.52
CA ALA A 9 11.27 -7.93 1.80
C ALA A 9 11.69 -9.12 2.67
N ILE A 10 11.89 -10.29 2.07
CA ILE A 10 12.43 -11.46 2.75
C ILE A 10 13.86 -11.20 3.23
N ALA A 11 14.72 -10.59 2.41
CA ALA A 11 16.11 -10.32 2.78
C ALA A 11 16.23 -9.29 3.93
N ALA A 12 15.28 -8.34 4.01
CA ALA A 12 15.24 -7.37 5.10
C ALA A 12 14.78 -7.97 6.44
N GLU A 13 14.04 -9.08 6.42
CA GLU A 13 13.63 -9.82 7.61
C GLU A 13 14.49 -11.07 7.79
N ARG A 14 15.36 -11.10 8.81
CA ARG A 14 16.31 -12.22 9.04
C ARG A 14 15.64 -13.60 9.07
N PHE A 15 14.39 -13.70 9.56
CA PHE A 15 13.54 -14.88 9.46
C PHE A 15 12.08 -14.46 9.21
N PRO A 16 11.60 -14.45 7.95
CA PRO A 16 10.23 -14.04 7.67
C PRO A 16 9.26 -15.11 8.16
N LEU A 17 8.63 -14.86 9.32
CA LEU A 17 7.63 -15.76 9.92
C LEU A 17 6.41 -16.00 9.01
N TRP A 18 6.25 -15.17 7.98
CA TRP A 18 5.19 -15.28 7.02
C TRP A 18 5.53 -16.17 5.82
N LYS A 19 6.80 -16.42 5.47
CA LYS A 19 7.13 -17.19 4.25
C LYS A 19 6.72 -18.66 4.44
N ARG A 20 5.71 -19.14 3.70
CA ARG A 20 5.30 -20.56 3.69
C ARG A 20 4.87 -21.00 2.30
N SER A 21 5.24 -22.22 1.92
CA SER A 21 4.59 -22.91 0.80
C SER A 21 3.17 -23.30 1.22
N CYS A 22 2.17 -22.77 0.53
CA CYS A 22 0.76 -22.98 0.85
C CYS A 22 0.13 -23.86 -0.24
N ILE A 23 -0.73 -24.81 0.14
CA ILE A 23 -1.40 -25.77 -0.78
C ILE A 23 -2.43 -25.06 -1.71
N GLY A 24 -2.81 -23.82 -1.40
CA GLY A 24 -3.74 -23.02 -2.20
C GLY A 24 -3.03 -22.00 -3.09
N ILE A 25 -3.41 -20.73 -2.96
CA ILE A 25 -2.63 -19.63 -3.53
C ILE A 25 -1.32 -19.50 -2.76
N ASP A 26 -0.19 -19.35 -3.44
CA ASP A 26 1.08 -19.04 -2.80
C ASP A 26 1.12 -17.55 -2.39
N ASP A 27 2.17 -17.17 -1.70
CA ASP A 27 2.29 -15.81 -1.17
C ASP A 27 2.60 -14.77 -2.26
N ILE A 28 3.31 -15.16 -3.33
CA ILE A 28 3.62 -14.26 -4.45
C ILE A 28 2.37 -14.03 -5.29
N ASN A 29 1.62 -15.07 -5.67
CA ASN A 29 0.38 -14.86 -6.40
C ASN A 29 -0.66 -14.17 -5.53
N PHE A 30 -0.69 -14.40 -4.21
CA PHE A 30 -1.57 -13.64 -3.33
C PHE A 30 -1.35 -12.13 -3.44
N ILE A 31 -0.09 -11.67 -3.39
CA ILE A 31 0.25 -10.25 -3.57
C ILE A 31 -0.09 -9.78 -4.98
N ARG A 32 0.25 -10.57 -6.01
CA ARG A 32 -0.04 -10.24 -7.42
C ARG A 32 -1.53 -10.02 -7.64
N HIS A 33 -2.37 -10.96 -7.22
CA HIS A 33 -3.83 -10.84 -7.37
C HIS A 33 -4.42 -9.74 -6.50
N GLY A 34 -3.86 -9.49 -5.31
CA GLY A 34 -4.21 -8.33 -4.50
C GLY A 34 -3.96 -7.01 -5.23
N LEU A 35 -2.76 -6.86 -5.82
CA LEU A 35 -2.38 -5.67 -6.58
C LEU A 35 -3.23 -5.50 -7.84
N LEU A 36 -3.38 -6.56 -8.65
CA LEU A 36 -4.19 -6.56 -9.87
C LEU A 36 -5.65 -6.18 -9.57
N ARG A 37 -6.20 -6.65 -8.46
CA ARG A 37 -7.54 -6.26 -8.04
C ARG A 37 -7.63 -4.78 -7.65
N CYS A 38 -6.60 -4.22 -7.00
CA CYS A 38 -6.58 -2.81 -6.57
C CYS A 38 -6.41 -1.84 -7.74
N ILE A 39 -5.64 -2.21 -8.77
CA ILE A 39 -5.40 -1.35 -9.94
C ILE A 39 -6.39 -1.62 -11.09
N GLY A 40 -7.08 -2.76 -11.05
CA GLY A 40 -8.03 -3.17 -12.08
C GLY A 40 -9.42 -2.55 -11.92
N SER A 41 -10.24 -2.71 -12.95
CA SER A 41 -11.62 -2.22 -13.02
C SER A 41 -12.65 -3.16 -12.36
N ALA A 42 -12.21 -4.12 -11.54
CA ALA A 42 -13.09 -5.11 -10.95
C ALA A 42 -13.93 -4.50 -9.81
N HIS A 43 -15.25 -4.52 -9.98
CA HIS A 43 -16.20 -3.87 -9.07
C HIS A 43 -16.46 -4.68 -7.79
N SER A 44 -16.15 -5.98 -7.78
CA SER A 44 -16.32 -6.85 -6.62
C SER A 44 -15.27 -7.94 -6.61
N GLY A 45 -15.12 -8.63 -5.47
CA GLY A 45 -14.21 -9.78 -5.39
C GLY A 45 -14.62 -10.94 -6.31
N ARG A 46 -15.92 -11.17 -6.51
CA ARG A 46 -16.38 -12.20 -7.46
C ARG A 46 -16.19 -11.77 -8.92
N HIS A 47 -16.46 -10.50 -9.23
CA HIS A 47 -16.20 -9.95 -10.56
C HIS A 47 -14.71 -10.06 -10.91
N TYR A 48 -13.82 -9.80 -9.95
CA TYR A 48 -12.38 -10.03 -10.14
C TYR A 48 -12.06 -11.49 -10.48
N LEU A 49 -12.62 -12.46 -9.74
CA LEU A 49 -12.38 -13.89 -9.99
C LEU A 49 -12.88 -14.31 -11.38
N GLN A 50 -14.04 -13.80 -11.81
CA GLN A 50 -14.58 -14.07 -13.14
C GLN A 50 -13.67 -13.50 -14.24
N ILE A 51 -13.25 -12.24 -14.12
CA ILE A 51 -12.28 -11.64 -15.05
C ILE A 51 -10.98 -12.44 -15.11
N THR A 52 -10.49 -12.88 -13.96
CA THR A 52 -9.22 -13.62 -13.84
C THR A 52 -9.29 -14.98 -14.53
N ASP A 53 -10.45 -15.64 -14.46
CA ASP A 53 -10.71 -16.92 -15.12
C ASP A 53 -10.93 -16.74 -16.63
N GLU A 54 -11.86 -15.87 -17.02
CA GLU A 54 -12.31 -15.72 -18.42
C GLU A 54 -11.28 -15.02 -19.32
N ILE A 55 -10.59 -13.99 -18.80
CA ILE A 55 -9.66 -13.17 -19.61
C ILE A 55 -8.23 -13.69 -19.49
N TYR A 56 -7.80 -14.04 -18.28
CA TYR A 56 -6.40 -14.40 -18.01
C TYR A 56 -6.17 -15.91 -17.93
N GLY A 57 -7.23 -16.74 -17.97
CA GLY A 57 -7.11 -18.20 -17.90
C GLY A 57 -6.61 -18.71 -16.54
N GLU A 58 -6.72 -17.91 -15.49
CA GLU A 58 -6.16 -18.19 -14.17
C GLU A 58 -7.29 -18.52 -13.18
N ALA A 59 -7.74 -19.78 -13.19
CA ALA A 59 -8.82 -20.25 -12.32
C ALA A 59 -8.42 -20.27 -10.83
N ILE A 60 -8.86 -19.27 -10.05
CA ILE A 60 -8.68 -19.24 -8.59
C ILE A 60 -9.98 -19.70 -7.91
N ARG A 61 -9.89 -20.77 -7.11
CA ARG A 61 -11.04 -21.19 -6.29
C ARG A 61 -11.46 -20.06 -5.36
N HIS A 62 -12.76 -19.75 -5.38
CA HIS A 62 -13.37 -18.72 -4.54
C HIS A 62 -12.99 -18.86 -3.05
N SER A 63 -13.14 -20.05 -2.47
CA SER A 63 -12.77 -20.33 -1.08
C SER A 63 -11.30 -20.02 -0.79
N ASN A 64 -10.39 -20.44 -1.68
CA ASN A 64 -8.96 -20.19 -1.52
C ASN A 64 -8.67 -18.69 -1.53
N TYR A 65 -9.23 -17.91 -2.45
CA TYR A 65 -9.00 -16.47 -2.52
C TYR A 65 -9.50 -15.75 -1.26
N PHE A 66 -10.75 -15.96 -0.86
CA PHE A 66 -11.33 -15.24 0.28
C PHE A 66 -10.77 -15.69 1.63
N ASN A 67 -10.42 -16.98 1.78
CA ASN A 67 -9.73 -17.44 2.99
C ASN A 67 -8.32 -16.84 3.10
N SER A 68 -7.67 -16.60 1.97
CA SER A 68 -6.35 -15.97 1.91
C SER A 68 -6.37 -14.54 2.42
N LEU A 69 -7.43 -13.78 2.14
CA LEU A 69 -7.62 -12.40 2.63
C LEU A 69 -7.77 -12.33 4.15
N LYS A 70 -8.32 -13.36 4.79
CA LYS A 70 -8.53 -13.43 6.24
C LYS A 70 -7.25 -13.79 7.02
N SER A 71 -6.17 -14.13 6.33
CA SER A 71 -4.94 -14.61 6.96
C SER A 71 -4.17 -13.50 7.68
N LYS A 72 -4.13 -13.56 9.02
CA LYS A 72 -3.28 -12.68 9.85
C LYS A 72 -1.80 -12.76 9.46
N ARG A 73 -1.32 -13.93 9.00
CA ARG A 73 0.05 -14.13 8.51
C ARG A 73 0.30 -13.29 7.27
N ARG A 74 -0.60 -13.36 6.28
CA ARG A 74 -0.46 -12.61 5.02
C ARG A 74 -0.61 -11.11 5.21
N MET A 75 -1.39 -10.68 6.19
CA MET A 75 -1.42 -9.27 6.60
C MET A 75 -0.02 -8.76 7.01
N LYS A 76 0.74 -9.54 7.80
CA LYS A 76 2.12 -9.17 8.19
C LYS A 76 3.04 -9.09 6.96
N MET A 77 2.93 -10.05 6.05
CA MET A 77 3.67 -10.05 4.79
C MET A 77 3.38 -8.79 3.95
N VAL A 78 2.11 -8.44 3.76
CA VAL A 78 1.72 -7.25 2.98
C VAL A 78 2.31 -5.98 3.59
N LYS A 79 2.30 -5.84 4.91
CA LYS A 79 2.95 -4.70 5.61
C LYS A 79 4.47 -4.66 5.39
N ALA A 80 5.13 -5.81 5.36
CA ALA A 80 6.57 -5.87 5.08
C ALA A 80 6.87 -5.45 3.63
N VAL A 81 6.07 -5.95 2.69
CA VAL A 81 6.18 -5.62 1.26
C VAL A 81 5.88 -4.14 1.00
N GLU A 82 4.86 -3.58 1.63
CA GLU A 82 4.52 -2.15 1.58
C GLU A 82 5.73 -1.27 1.93
N LYS A 83 6.32 -1.46 3.12
CA LYS A 83 7.50 -0.67 3.56
C LYS A 83 8.67 -0.75 2.57
N GLN A 84 8.92 -1.93 2.01
CA GLN A 84 10.02 -2.14 1.07
C GLN A 84 9.73 -1.56 -0.31
N SER A 85 8.48 -1.67 -0.78
CA SER A 85 8.04 -1.05 -2.03
C SER A 85 8.23 0.46 -1.98
N TYR A 86 7.87 1.11 -0.87
CA TYR A 86 8.05 2.55 -0.69
C TYR A 86 9.52 2.96 -0.78
N LYS A 87 10.40 2.24 -0.06
CA LYS A 87 11.85 2.49 -0.12
C LYS A 87 12.40 2.35 -1.53
N LEU A 88 12.00 1.31 -2.25
CA LEU A 88 12.48 1.04 -3.61
C LEU A 88 11.96 2.05 -4.62
N GLN A 89 10.69 2.45 -4.52
CA GLN A 89 10.11 3.49 -5.37
C GLN A 89 10.76 4.84 -5.12
N SER A 90 10.99 5.20 -3.84
CA SER A 90 11.70 6.43 -3.49
C SER A 90 13.13 6.45 -4.04
N GLN A 91 13.88 5.35 -3.92
CA GLN A 91 15.21 5.22 -4.51
C GLN A 91 15.18 5.32 -6.04
N ALA A 92 14.22 4.67 -6.70
CA ALA A 92 14.08 4.72 -8.16
C ALA A 92 13.74 6.14 -8.65
N LEU A 93 12.82 6.84 -7.97
CA LEU A 93 12.47 8.23 -8.29
C LEU A 93 13.67 9.17 -8.10
N SER A 94 14.42 9.00 -7.01
CA SER A 94 15.63 9.77 -6.74
C SER A 94 16.70 9.55 -7.81
N ALA A 95 16.90 8.29 -8.25
CA ALA A 95 17.84 7.96 -9.32
C ALA A 95 17.45 8.57 -10.68
N LEU A 96 16.14 8.79 -10.91
CA LEU A 96 15.63 9.48 -12.09
C LEU A 96 15.68 11.02 -11.96
N GLY A 97 16.17 11.56 -10.84
CA GLY A 97 16.19 13.00 -10.56
C GLY A 97 14.79 13.60 -10.35
N MET A 98 13.79 12.76 -10.10
CA MET A 98 12.41 13.19 -9.91
C MET A 98 12.20 13.67 -8.48
N ASP A 99 12.18 14.98 -8.29
CA ASP A 99 11.81 15.63 -7.04
C ASP A 99 10.61 16.57 -7.27
N TYR A 100 9.42 16.07 -6.92
CA TYR A 100 8.17 16.83 -7.04
C TYR A 100 8.10 18.03 -6.08
N LEU A 101 8.91 18.04 -5.02
CA LEU A 101 8.95 19.12 -4.03
C LEU A 101 9.95 20.22 -4.39
N LYS A 102 10.79 20.01 -5.42
CA LYS A 102 11.76 20.99 -5.90
C LYS A 102 11.14 22.33 -6.30
N GLN A 103 9.86 22.33 -6.69
CA GLN A 103 9.11 23.54 -7.04
C GLN A 103 8.81 24.43 -5.81
N PHE A 104 8.94 23.89 -4.60
CA PHE A 104 8.62 24.56 -3.32
C PHE A 104 9.88 24.66 -2.46
N PRO A 105 10.75 25.65 -2.70
CA PRO A 105 12.00 25.81 -1.96
C PRO A 105 11.80 25.96 -0.44
N GLU A 106 10.63 26.45 -0.02
CA GLU A 106 10.24 26.62 1.38
C GLU A 106 10.11 25.27 2.12
N LEU A 107 9.83 24.19 1.39
CA LEU A 107 9.66 22.84 1.95
C LEU A 107 10.98 22.08 2.08
N LYS A 108 12.11 22.65 1.61
CA LYS A 108 13.42 21.97 1.62
C LYS A 108 13.91 21.62 3.02
N GLU A 109 13.53 22.42 4.02
CA GLU A 109 13.87 22.19 5.44
C GLU A 109 12.87 21.25 6.15
N TYR A 110 11.78 20.86 5.49
CA TYR A 110 10.71 20.09 6.11
C TYR A 110 10.72 18.65 5.61
N LYS A 111 10.52 17.71 6.53
CA LYS A 111 10.16 16.35 6.16
C LYS A 111 8.69 16.34 5.77
N VAL A 112 8.42 16.19 4.48
CA VAL A 112 7.06 16.10 3.93
C VAL A 112 6.63 14.64 3.85
N GLU A 113 5.58 14.29 4.56
CA GLU A 113 4.97 12.96 4.51
C GLU A 113 3.54 13.06 3.98
N ALA A 114 3.21 12.27 2.97
CA ALA A 114 1.83 12.16 2.49
C ALA A 114 1.06 11.22 3.44
N ALA A 115 0.01 11.73 4.06
CA ALA A 115 -0.90 10.98 4.91
C ALA A 115 -2.26 10.85 4.23
N ASP A 116 -2.89 9.70 4.43
CA ASP A 116 -4.23 9.44 3.90
C ASP A 116 -5.29 9.96 4.88
N GLY A 117 -6.11 10.91 4.42
CA GLY A 117 -7.22 11.50 5.16
C GLY A 117 -8.43 10.58 5.21
N HIS A 118 -8.30 9.47 5.93
CA HIS A 118 -9.44 8.63 6.26
C HIS A 118 -10.34 9.37 7.29
N PHE A 119 -11.22 10.22 6.78
CA PHE A 119 -12.28 10.97 7.46
C PHE A 119 -11.80 11.91 8.57
N VAL A 120 -11.70 13.20 8.25
CA VAL A 120 -11.49 14.24 9.26
C VAL A 120 -12.85 14.65 9.81
N GLN A 121 -13.01 14.58 11.13
CA GLN A 121 -14.15 15.16 11.82
C GLN A 121 -14.04 16.69 11.72
N ASN A 122 -15.11 17.40 11.33
CA ASN A 122 -15.08 18.85 11.14
C ASN A 122 -14.35 19.55 12.29
N ALA A 123 -13.44 20.48 11.97
CA ALA A 123 -12.80 21.33 12.97
C ALA A 123 -13.89 22.03 13.81
N CYS A 124 -13.62 22.21 15.12
CA CYS A 124 -14.60 22.69 16.11
C CYS A 124 -15.30 24.02 15.73
N HIS A 125 -14.72 24.80 14.80
CA HIS A 125 -15.22 26.09 14.35
C HIS A 125 -15.94 26.06 12.99
N THR A 126 -16.16 24.88 12.39
CA THR A 126 -16.85 24.77 11.10
C THR A 126 -18.35 24.58 11.34
N GLU A 127 -19.19 25.35 10.64
CA GLU A 127 -20.66 25.22 10.72
C GLU A 127 -21.10 23.77 10.43
N LYS A 128 -21.96 23.22 11.28
CA LYS A 128 -22.47 21.86 11.15
C LYS A 128 -23.44 21.78 9.98
N LYS A 129 -22.95 21.45 8.77
CA LYS A 129 -23.82 20.94 7.70
C LYS A 129 -24.26 19.50 8.03
N HIS A 130 -25.38 19.09 7.46
CA HIS A 130 -26.16 17.88 7.75
C HIS A 130 -25.41 16.53 7.66
N GLN A 131 -24.12 16.54 7.28
CA GLN A 131 -23.21 15.38 7.25
C GLN A 131 -22.02 15.61 8.18
N ARG A 132 -21.77 14.67 9.11
CA ARG A 132 -20.80 14.79 10.23
C ARG A 132 -19.34 14.50 9.86
N GLN A 133 -19.09 13.95 8.68
CA GLN A 133 -17.76 13.55 8.21
C GLN A 133 -17.65 13.85 6.72
N SER A 134 -16.54 14.46 6.33
CA SER A 134 -16.16 14.67 4.93
C SER A 134 -14.86 13.93 4.65
N SER A 135 -14.75 13.32 3.47
CA SER A 135 -13.52 12.69 3.00
C SER A 135 -12.53 13.77 2.59
N CYS A 136 -11.63 14.16 3.48
CA CYS A 136 -10.53 15.08 3.19
C CYS A 136 -9.37 14.40 2.46
N GLY A 137 -9.63 13.73 1.34
CA GLY A 137 -8.63 13.21 0.39
C GLY A 137 -7.27 12.78 0.99
N ARG A 138 -6.18 13.18 0.34
CA ARG A 138 -4.80 13.00 0.82
C ARG A 138 -4.29 14.34 1.33
N PHE A 139 -3.70 14.37 2.53
CA PHE A 139 -3.09 15.58 3.10
C PHE A 139 -1.58 15.38 3.32
N TYR A 140 -0.82 16.47 3.32
CA TYR A 140 0.63 16.43 3.52
C TYR A 140 0.96 16.98 4.92
N LEU A 141 1.72 16.22 5.69
CA LEU A 141 2.28 16.64 6.96
C LEU A 141 3.71 17.11 6.73
N CYS A 142 4.01 18.35 7.14
CA CYS A 142 5.35 18.91 7.09
C CYS A 142 5.91 18.98 8.50
N PHE A 143 6.91 18.16 8.81
CA PHE A 143 7.64 18.21 10.07
C PHE A 143 8.92 19.02 9.88
N LYS A 144 9.11 20.11 10.63
CA LYS A 144 10.47 20.64 10.81
C LYS A 144 11.26 19.63 11.64
N PRO A 145 12.46 19.20 11.21
CA PRO A 145 13.35 18.47 12.09
C PRO A 145 13.64 19.37 13.29
N GLN A 146 13.23 18.93 14.47
CA GLN A 146 13.48 19.64 15.72
C GLN A 146 14.98 19.54 15.99
N GLU A 147 15.68 20.67 16.03
CA GLU A 147 17.05 20.74 16.54
C GLU A 147 17.01 20.26 18.00
N TRP A 148 17.37 19.00 18.23
CA TRP A 148 17.64 18.51 19.58
C TRP A 148 19.04 18.99 19.96
N PRO A 149 19.20 19.85 20.98
CA PRO A 149 20.52 20.11 21.51
C PRO A 149 21.08 18.80 22.06
N SER A 150 22.31 18.50 21.62
CA SER A 150 23.15 17.36 22.00
C SER A 150 23.29 17.16 23.51
#